data_AF-A0A2U3K9P0-F1
#
_entry.id   AF-A0A2U3K9P0-F1
#
_cell.length_a   1.000
_cell.length_b   1.000
_cell.length_c   1.000
_cell.angle_alpha   90.00
_cell.angle_beta   90.00
_cell.angle_gamma   90.00
#
_symmetry.space_group_name_H-M   'P 1'
#
loop_
_entity.id
_entity.type
_entity.pdbx_description
1 polymer ?
#
loop_
_entity_poly.entity_id
_entity_poly.type
_entity_poly.pdbx_seq_one_letter_code
_entity_poly.pdbx_strand_id
1 'polypeptide(L)'
;METRIKQVLHTDSSGDLEVQKKRLKDSCRQFESVMVSYMMKTMRNGVSWGEEHDSAKEMYDDMLSEQVSKEISGSSTLGIGNMLYSKLEQLLKNPLKKTTDSTD
;
A
#
# COMPACT_ATOMS: atom_id res chain seq x y z
N MET A 1 7.30 -4.94 33.41
CA MET A 1 6.82 -5.44 32.11
C MET A 1 7.08 -4.41 30.99
N GLU A 2 8.15 -3.62 31.08
CA GLU A 2 8.35 -2.42 30.22
C GLU A 2 9.61 -2.52 29.34
N THR A 3 10.44 -3.55 29.53
CA THR A 3 11.71 -3.70 28.80
C THR A 3 11.54 -4.24 27.37
N ARG A 4 10.37 -4.81 27.04
CA ARG A 4 10.12 -5.43 25.72
C ARG A 4 9.66 -4.47 24.63
N ILE A 5 9.21 -3.26 24.99
CA ILE A 5 8.74 -2.27 24.00
C ILE A 5 9.91 -1.55 23.32
N LYS A 6 11.05 -1.38 24.01
CA LYS A 6 12.24 -0.71 23.44
C LYS A 6 13.02 -1.59 22.44
N GLN A 7 12.76 -2.89 22.38
CA GLN A 7 13.49 -3.82 21.51
C GLN A 7 13.03 -3.78 20.05
N VAL A 8 11.82 -3.30 19.76
CA VAL A 8 11.30 -3.17 18.38
C VAL A 8 11.91 -1.97 17.65
N LEU A 9 12.60 -1.07 18.36
CA LEU A 9 13.17 0.17 17.79
C LEU A 9 14.70 0.16 17.65
N HIS A 10 15.38 -0.92 18.05
CA HIS A 10 16.80 -1.10 17.74
C HIS A 10 16.94 -1.86 16.44
N THR A 11 17.18 -1.12 15.36
CA THR A 11 17.54 -1.70 14.08
C THR A 11 18.85 -1.08 13.59
N ASP A 12 19.81 -1.95 13.28
CA ASP A 12 21.19 -1.60 12.99
C ASP A 12 21.34 -0.96 11.60
N SER A 13 22.08 0.15 11.59
CA SER A 13 21.89 1.33 10.73
C SER A 13 22.22 1.22 9.23
N SER A 14 22.69 0.08 8.70
CA SER A 14 23.19 0.04 7.31
C SER A 14 22.69 -1.16 6.49
N GLY A 15 22.50 -2.32 7.11
CA GLY A 15 21.87 -3.49 6.47
C GLY A 15 20.34 -3.39 6.46
N ASP A 16 19.77 -2.65 7.40
CA ASP A 16 18.32 -2.54 7.56
C ASP A 16 17.67 -1.51 6.64
N LEU A 17 18.39 -0.45 6.24
CA LEU A 17 17.78 0.60 5.40
C LEU A 17 17.35 0.07 4.02
N GLU A 18 18.16 -0.76 3.38
CA GLU A 18 17.79 -1.38 2.09
C GLU A 18 16.66 -2.40 2.24
N VAL A 19 16.61 -3.13 3.37
CA VAL A 19 15.49 -4.03 3.69
C VAL A 19 14.21 -3.24 3.94
N GLN A 20 14.27 -2.13 4.67
CA GLN A 20 13.16 -1.22 4.92
C GLN A 20 12.65 -0.59 3.61
N LYS A 21 13.55 -0.12 2.73
CA LYS A 21 13.18 0.38 1.40
C LYS A 21 12.48 -0.68 0.58
N LYS A 22 13.00 -1.90 0.54
CA LYS A 22 12.37 -3.01 -0.19
C LYS A 22 10.97 -3.31 0.36
N ARG A 23 10.82 -3.44 1.68
CA ARG A 23 9.52 -3.65 2.33
C ARG A 23 8.54 -2.52 2.03
N LEU A 24 8.99 -1.27 2.12
CA LEU A 24 8.17 -0.10 1.81
C LEU A 24 7.69 -0.13 0.35
N LYS A 25 8.59 -0.47 -0.59
CA LYS A 25 8.25 -0.60 -2.01
C LYS A 25 7.22 -1.70 -2.24
N ASP A 26 7.41 -2.86 -1.61
CA ASP A 26 6.48 -3.99 -1.73
C ASP A 26 5.10 -3.65 -1.13
N SER A 27 5.05 -2.96 0.02
CA SER A 27 3.80 -2.46 0.60
C SER A 27 3.10 -1.43 -0.30
N CYS A 28 3.84 -0.51 -0.92
CA CYS A 28 3.27 0.48 -1.85
C CYS A 28 2.66 -0.20 -3.10
N ARG A 29 3.30 -1.27 -3.61
CA ARG A 29 2.77 -2.08 -4.70
C ARG A 29 1.50 -2.84 -4.30
N GLN A 30 1.49 -3.44 -3.12
CA GLN A 30 0.29 -4.12 -2.59
C GLN A 30 -0.86 -3.13 -2.38
N PHE A 31 -0.56 -1.92 -1.89
CA PHE A 31 -1.55 -0.85 -1.78
C PHE A 31 -2.13 -0.47 -3.14
N GLU A 32 -1.29 -0.28 -4.17
CA GLU A 32 -1.76 -0.01 -5.53
C GLU A 32 -2.69 -1.12 -6.03
N SER A 33 -2.37 -2.39 -5.78
CA SER A 33 -3.25 -3.53 -6.11
C SER A 33 -4.64 -3.40 -5.48
N VAL A 34 -4.71 -3.08 -4.19
CA VAL A 34 -6.00 -2.96 -3.48
C VAL A 34 -6.78 -1.76 -4.01
N MET A 35 -6.10 -0.64 -4.27
CA MET A 35 -6.71 0.57 -4.82
C MET A 35 -7.27 0.34 -6.22
N VAL A 36 -6.54 -0.35 -7.10
CA VAL A 36 -7.00 -0.70 -8.45
C VAL A 36 -8.25 -1.58 -8.35
N SER A 37 -8.24 -2.59 -7.48
CA SER A 37 -9.40 -3.48 -7.29
C SER A 37 -10.63 -2.69 -6.84
N TYR A 38 -10.45 -1.77 -5.89
CA TYR A 38 -11.51 -0.88 -5.45
C TYR A 38 -12.02 0.06 -6.57
N MET A 39 -11.13 0.59 -7.41
CA MET A 39 -11.52 1.37 -8.59
C MET A 39 -12.36 0.53 -9.56
N MET A 40 -11.94 -0.69 -9.88
CA MET A 40 -12.69 -1.58 -10.77
C MET A 40 -14.08 -1.91 -10.19
N LYS A 41 -14.16 -2.14 -8.87
CA LYS A 41 -15.43 -2.39 -8.18
C LYS A 41 -16.34 -1.16 -8.20
N THR A 42 -15.82 0.03 -7.91
CA THR A 42 -16.60 1.28 -7.94
C THR A 42 -17.07 1.65 -9.35
N MET A 43 -16.24 1.44 -10.37
CA MET A 43 -16.62 1.62 -11.78
C MET A 43 -17.78 0.71 -12.18
N ARG A 44 -17.77 -0.55 -11.74
CA ARG A 44 -18.85 -1.52 -11.99
C ARG A 44 -20.16 -1.10 -11.32
N ASN A 45 -20.09 -0.65 -10.07
CA ASN A 45 -21.25 -0.18 -9.29
C ASN A 45 -21.83 1.13 -9.83
N GLY A 46 -21.02 1.95 -10.51
CA GLY A 46 -21.47 3.20 -11.14
C GLY A 46 -22.30 3.00 -12.41
N VAL A 47 -22.37 1.77 -12.93
CA VAL A 47 -23.23 1.40 -14.06
C VAL A 47 -24.51 0.78 -13.50
N SER A 48 -25.66 1.39 -13.76
CA SER A 48 -26.96 0.81 -13.42
C SER A 48 -27.26 -0.35 -14.38
N TRP A 49 -26.84 -1.55 -14.03
CA TRP A 49 -27.20 -2.76 -14.74
C TRP A 49 -28.70 -3.00 -14.52
N GLY A 50 -29.49 -3.03 -15.59
CA GLY A 50 -30.91 -3.43 -15.52
C GLY A 50 -31.11 -4.94 -15.25
N GLU A 51 -30.05 -5.64 -14.82
CA GLU A 51 -30.02 -7.08 -14.58
C GLU A 51 -30.25 -7.39 -13.09
N GLU A 52 -30.90 -8.53 -12.85
CA GLU A 52 -31.13 -9.10 -11.53
C GLU A 52 -29.79 -9.44 -10.85
N HIS A 53 -29.61 -9.03 -9.58
CA HIS A 53 -28.38 -9.26 -8.82
C HIS A 53 -28.11 -10.77 -8.67
N ASP A 54 -27.11 -11.29 -9.37
CA ASP A 54 -26.61 -12.66 -9.20
C ASP A 54 -25.37 -12.67 -8.29
N SER A 55 -25.52 -13.28 -7.10
CA SER A 55 -24.46 -13.36 -6.10
C SER A 55 -23.27 -14.23 -6.53
N ALA A 56 -23.49 -15.21 -7.41
CA ALA A 56 -22.40 -16.02 -7.96
C ALA A 56 -21.54 -15.21 -8.93
N LYS A 57 -22.19 -14.39 -9.77
CA LYS A 57 -21.53 -13.45 -10.69
C LYS A 57 -20.73 -12.40 -9.92
N GLU A 58 -21.29 -11.82 -8.85
CA GLU A 58 -20.59 -10.84 -8.01
C GLU A 58 -19.32 -11.43 -7.37
N MET A 59 -19.40 -12.65 -6.85
CA MET A 59 -18.24 -13.34 -6.27
C MET A 59 -17.13 -13.58 -7.32
N TYR A 60 -17.51 -14.00 -8.53
CA TYR A 60 -16.56 -14.20 -9.62
C TYR A 60 -15.92 -12.89 -10.07
N ASP A 61 -16.72 -11.82 -10.20
CA ASP A 61 -16.25 -10.48 -10.56
C ASP A 61 -15.28 -9.89 -9.54
N ASP A 62 -15.53 -10.12 -8.24
CA ASP A 62 -14.62 -9.72 -7.16
C ASP A 62 -13.29 -10.49 -7.26
N MET A 63 -13.34 -11.82 -7.45
CA MET A 63 -12.12 -12.63 -7.67
C MET A 63 -11.35 -12.18 -8.92
N LEU A 64 -12.04 -11.91 -10.03
CA LEU A 64 -11.44 -11.44 -11.26
C LEU A 64 -10.75 -10.09 -11.05
N SER A 65 -11.43 -9.14 -10.39
CA SER A 65 -10.90 -7.81 -10.10
C SER A 65 -9.64 -7.89 -9.24
N GLU A 66 -9.61 -8.79 -8.26
CA GLU A 66 -8.43 -9.01 -7.41
C GLU A 66 -7.22 -9.52 -8.21
N GLN A 67 -7.40 -10.52 -9.07
CA GLN A 67 -6.30 -11.09 -9.86
C GLN A 67 -5.78 -10.08 -10.89
N VAL A 68 -6.67 -9.40 -11.61
CA VAL A 68 -6.29 -8.38 -12.58
C VAL A 68 -5.54 -7.24 -11.90
N SER A 69 -5.98 -6.82 -10.71
CA SER A 69 -5.32 -5.75 -9.96
C SER A 69 -3.92 -6.14 -9.47
N LYS A 70 -3.71 -7.42 -9.12
CA LYS A 70 -2.37 -7.94 -8.76
C LYS A 70 -1.41 -7.88 -9.94
N GLU A 71 -1.85 -8.23 -11.14
CA GLU A 71 -1.03 -8.14 -12.36
C GLU A 71 -0.73 -6.69 -12.76
N ILE A 72 -1.73 -5.80 -12.68
CA ILE A 72 -1.59 -4.37 -13.01
C ILE A 72 -0.63 -3.66 -12.05
N SER A 73 -0.69 -3.97 -10.75
CA SER A 73 0.20 -3.38 -9.75
C SER A 73 1.62 -3.96 -9.79
N GLY A 74 1.76 -5.25 -10.13
CA GLY A 74 3.07 -5.89 -10.34
C GLY A 74 3.88 -5.23 -11.46
N SER A 75 3.20 -4.84 -12.54
CA SER A 75 3.78 -4.08 -13.66
C SER A 75 3.94 -2.59 -13.38
N SER A 76 3.44 -2.09 -12.23
CA SER A 76 3.40 -0.66 -11.88
C SER A 76 2.72 0.21 -12.96
N THR A 77 1.70 -0.33 -13.63
CA THR A 77 1.05 0.28 -14.79
C THR A 77 0.41 1.65 -14.48
N LEU A 78 -0.17 1.82 -13.28
CA LEU A 78 -0.76 3.09 -12.87
C LEU A 78 0.26 4.06 -12.24
N GLY A 79 1.38 3.54 -11.73
CA GLY A 79 2.48 4.34 -11.19
C GLY A 79 2.21 5.02 -9.84
N ILE A 80 1.04 4.83 -9.23
CA ILE A 80 0.65 5.42 -7.94
C ILE A 80 1.50 4.83 -6.82
N GLY A 81 1.75 3.51 -6.86
CA GLY A 81 2.60 2.84 -5.88
C GLY A 81 4.04 3.39 -5.90
N ASN A 82 4.57 3.68 -7.09
CA ASN A 82 5.90 4.27 -7.25
C ASN A 82 5.94 5.72 -6.74
N MET A 83 4.92 6.52 -7.07
CA MET A 83 4.81 7.89 -6.57
C MET A 83 4.78 7.92 -5.04
N LEU A 84 3.98 7.04 -4.42
CA LEU A 84 3.88 6.93 -2.97
C LEU A 84 5.22 6.50 -2.36
N TYR A 85 5.87 5.49 -2.93
CA TYR A 85 7.20 5.05 -2.51
C TYR A 85 8.22 6.20 -2.56
N SER A 86 8.27 6.97 -3.65
CA SER A 86 9.20 8.10 -3.78
C SER A 86 9.00 9.20 -2.74
N LYS A 87 7.77 9.39 -2.24
CA LYS A 87 7.48 10.34 -1.15
C LYS A 87 7.87 9.77 0.21
N LEU A 88 7.53 8.50 0.47
CA LEU A 88 7.77 7.86 1.76
C LEU A 88 9.23 7.46 1.99
N GLU A 89 9.99 7.10 0.94
CA GLU A 89 11.41 6.75 1.06
C GLU A 89 12.24 7.91 1.64
N GLN A 90 11.84 9.16 1.37
CA GLN A 90 12.51 10.34 1.92
C GLN A 90 12.45 10.39 3.45
N LEU A 91 11.38 9.86 4.04
CA LEU A 91 11.20 9.77 5.50
C LEU A 91 12.09 8.70 6.12
N LEU A 92 12.41 7.63 5.38
CA LEU A 92 13.36 6.60 5.83
C LEU A 92 14.81 7.12 5.85
N LYS A 93 15.17 8.01 4.91
CA LYS A 93 16.51 8.63 4.84
C LYS A 93 16.70 9.72 5.89
N ASN A 94 15.62 10.41 6.26
CA ASN A 94 15.64 11.47 7.26
C ASN A 94 14.56 11.20 8.30
N PRO A 95 14.78 10.22 9.21
CA PRO A 95 13.82 9.90 10.27
C PRO A 95 13.75 11.10 11.20
N LEU A 96 12.79 11.98 10.92
CA LEU A 96 12.33 13.13 11.70
C LEU A 96 13.41 13.77 12.59
N LYS A 97 13.90 14.94 12.18
CA LYS A 97 14.36 15.98 13.12
C LYS A 97 13.28 16.07 14.20
N LYS A 98 13.57 15.53 15.39
CA LYS A 98 12.64 15.52 16.53
C LYS A 98 12.09 16.93 16.66
N THR A 99 10.77 17.04 16.70
CA THR A 99 10.08 18.23 17.21
C THR A 99 10.40 18.34 18.71
N THR A 100 11.61 18.78 19.00
CA THR A 100 12.02 19.36 20.27
C THR A 100 12.60 20.72 19.92
N ASP A 101 11.71 21.66 19.60
CA ASP A 101 11.93 23.06 19.93
C ASP A 101 10.60 23.80 19.98
N SER A 102 10.54 24.82 20.83
CA SER A 102 9.37 25.59 21.27
C SER A 102 8.53 24.96 22.39
N THR A 103 9.19 24.68 23.52
CA THR A 103 8.74 25.34 24.74
C THR A 103 9.43 26.69 24.77
N ASP A 104 8.68 27.74 24.49
CA ASP A 104 8.84 29.06 25.12
C ASP A 104 7.44 29.67 25.27
#